data_AF-A0A3L6RM12-F1
#
_entry.id   AF-A0A3L6RM12-F1
#
_cell.length_a   1.000
_cell.length_b   1.000
_cell.length_c   1.000
_cell.angle_alpha   90.00
_cell.angle_beta   90.00
_cell.angle_gamma   90.00
#
_symmetry.space_group_name_H-M   'P 1'
#
loop_
_entity.id
_entity.type
_entity.pdbx_description
1 polymer ?
#
loop_
_entity_poly.entity_id
_entity_poly.type
_entity_poly.pdbx_seq_one_letter_code
_entity_poly.pdbx_strand_id
1 'polypeptide(L)'
;MQSLITGSLSLDHPSVTFADACGILGALSNVKNMELLFPCDVAGKSSLQSDMQSCRVVFSNLTTLSLSDWCLHGNCKALLYFLEHSPNLEELTLKMRKLGFHDHLDWFPTAAAAGTDSPCKETEKTFDCNKLKKIEIICPKHDKRVGMLVAILLAKIISSPEISIKPF
;
A
#
# COMPACT_ATOMS: atom_id res chain seq x y z
N MET A 1 -12.58 -4.63 26.33
CA MET A 1 -11.23 -4.66 25.72
C MET A 1 -10.95 -3.27 25.19
N GLN A 2 -9.90 -2.61 25.66
CA GLN A 2 -9.46 -1.34 25.08
C GLN A 2 -8.87 -1.66 23.71
N SER A 3 -9.57 -1.31 22.64
CA SER A 3 -9.02 -1.44 21.29
C SER A 3 -7.81 -0.53 21.16
N LEU A 4 -6.68 -1.08 20.73
CA LEU A 4 -5.52 -0.30 20.31
C LEU A 4 -5.98 0.71 19.25
N ILE A 5 -5.86 1.99 19.58
CA ILE A 5 -6.35 3.06 18.69
C ILE A 5 -5.47 3.12 17.45
N THR A 6 -4.16 2.90 17.60
CA THR A 6 -3.18 2.99 16.50
C THR A 6 -2.16 1.86 16.60
N GLY A 7 -1.85 1.21 15.48
CA GLY A 7 -0.71 0.32 15.32
C GLY A 7 0.23 0.87 14.24
N SER A 8 1.53 0.90 14.50
CA SER A 8 2.54 1.31 13.52
C SER A 8 3.64 0.26 13.42
N LEU A 9 4.11 0.03 12.20
CA LEU A 9 5.21 -0.86 11.89
C LEU A 9 6.16 -0.12 10.96
N SER A 10 7.35 0.17 11.48
CA SER A 10 8.49 0.70 10.71
C SER A 10 9.60 -0.35 10.71
N LEU A 11 10.15 -0.64 9.54
CA LEU A 11 11.32 -1.50 9.40
C LEU A 11 12.51 -0.65 8.98
N ASP A 12 13.31 -0.27 9.96
CA ASP A 12 14.46 0.61 9.70
C ASP A 12 15.73 -0.18 9.35
N HIS A 13 15.67 -1.53 9.36
CA HIS A 13 16.82 -2.38 9.10
C HIS A 13 16.58 -3.37 7.93
N PRO A 14 17.48 -3.43 6.93
CA PRO A 14 17.29 -4.19 5.69
C PRO A 14 17.26 -5.72 5.85
N SER A 15 17.75 -6.25 6.96
CA SER A 15 17.81 -7.69 7.25
C SER A 15 16.63 -8.24 8.05
N VAL A 16 15.62 -7.43 8.38
CA VAL A 16 14.47 -7.91 9.15
C VAL A 16 13.52 -8.65 8.21
N THR A 17 13.34 -9.94 8.45
CA THR A 17 12.32 -10.78 7.82
C THR A 17 11.16 -10.98 8.79
N PHE A 18 9.94 -11.03 8.29
CA PHE A 18 8.77 -11.37 9.10
C PHE A 18 8.70 -12.89 9.30
N ALA A 19 9.26 -13.39 10.40
CA ALA A 19 9.18 -14.82 10.73
C ALA A 19 7.73 -15.28 11.06
N ASP A 20 6.85 -14.33 11.40
CA ASP A 20 5.42 -14.57 11.67
C ASP A 20 4.57 -13.38 11.18
N ALA A 21 4.57 -13.15 9.86
CA ALA A 21 3.76 -12.08 9.26
C ALA A 21 2.27 -12.21 9.59
N CYS A 22 1.71 -13.44 9.62
CA CYS A 22 0.30 -13.65 9.95
C CYS A 22 -0.01 -13.32 11.41
N GLY A 23 0.85 -13.68 12.36
CA GLY A 23 0.69 -13.30 13.76
C GLY A 23 0.74 -11.78 13.95
N ILE A 24 1.64 -11.10 13.24
CA ILE A 24 1.74 -9.64 13.28
C ILE A 24 0.49 -8.97 12.68
N LEU A 25 0.06 -9.39 11.48
CA LEU A 25 -1.16 -8.86 10.85
C LEU A 25 -2.40 -9.15 11.71
N GLY A 26 -2.47 -10.33 12.32
CA GLY A 26 -3.53 -10.73 13.25
C GLY A 26 -3.54 -9.87 14.52
N ALA A 27 -2.37 -9.58 15.11
CA ALA A 27 -2.28 -8.67 16.25
C ALA A 27 -2.74 -7.24 15.88
N LEU A 28 -2.48 -6.82 14.64
CA LEU A 28 -2.88 -5.53 14.10
C LEU A 28 -4.33 -5.49 13.58
N SER A 29 -5.05 -6.62 13.49
CA SER A 29 -6.37 -6.66 12.84
C SER A 29 -7.44 -5.84 13.58
N ASN A 30 -7.22 -5.59 14.87
CA ASN A 30 -8.17 -4.87 15.74
C ASN A 30 -7.91 -3.36 15.81
N VAL A 31 -6.83 -2.86 15.21
CA VAL A 31 -6.48 -1.44 15.29
C VAL A 31 -7.40 -0.58 14.44
N LYS A 32 -7.62 0.66 14.88
CA LYS A 32 -8.41 1.63 14.11
C LYS A 32 -7.56 2.40 13.09
N ASN A 33 -6.32 2.70 13.45
CA ASN A 33 -5.37 3.41 12.60
C ASN A 33 -4.13 2.55 12.40
N MET A 34 -3.67 2.41 11.16
CA MET A 34 -2.49 1.62 10.85
C MET A 34 -1.48 2.40 10.01
N GLU A 35 -0.20 2.35 10.37
CA GLU A 35 0.89 2.88 9.56
C GLU A 35 1.93 1.80 9.26
N LEU A 36 2.15 1.49 7.98
CA LEU A 36 3.17 0.54 7.51
C LEU A 36 4.16 1.27 6.59
N LEU A 37 5.20 1.82 7.22
CA LEU A 37 6.16 2.70 6.56
C LEU A 37 7.53 2.03 6.50
N PHE A 38 7.96 1.65 5.29
CA PHE A 38 9.23 0.98 5.07
C PHE A 38 10.21 1.87 4.28
N PRO A 39 11.28 2.37 4.92
CA PRO A 39 12.17 3.39 4.38
C PRO A 39 13.24 2.92 3.39
N CYS A 40 13.43 1.63 3.13
CA CYS A 40 14.46 1.12 2.20
C CYS A 40 14.01 -0.19 1.51
N ASP A 41 14.68 -0.62 0.44
CA ASP A 41 14.52 -1.95 -0.16
C ASP A 41 14.95 -3.04 0.84
N VAL A 42 14.07 -3.33 1.80
CA VAL A 42 14.30 -4.34 2.82
C VAL A 42 13.79 -5.67 2.29
N ALA A 43 14.59 -6.73 2.41
CA ALA A 43 14.20 -8.08 2.00
C ALA A 43 12.88 -8.54 2.69
N GLY A 44 12.58 -8.00 3.87
CA GLY A 44 11.32 -8.24 4.58
C GLY A 44 10.06 -7.79 3.84
N LYS A 45 10.15 -6.88 2.86
CA LYS A 45 8.98 -6.42 2.07
C LYS A 45 8.40 -7.53 1.22
N SER A 46 9.26 -8.30 0.53
CA SER A 46 8.82 -9.38 -0.35
C SER A 46 8.24 -10.54 0.45
N SER A 47 8.84 -10.86 1.61
CA SER A 47 8.26 -11.80 2.59
C SER A 47 6.90 -11.32 3.06
N LEU A 48 6.76 -10.07 3.52
CA LEU A 48 5.47 -9.55 3.98
C LEU A 48 4.41 -9.60 2.88
N GLN A 49 4.73 -9.19 1.65
CA GLN A 49 3.80 -9.22 0.53
C GLN A 49 3.34 -10.64 0.19
N SER A 50 4.28 -11.59 0.17
CA SER A 50 3.99 -13.00 -0.09
C SER A 50 3.12 -13.58 1.04
N ASP A 51 3.49 -13.29 2.29
CA ASP A 51 2.81 -13.83 3.45
C ASP A 51 1.42 -13.21 3.62
N MET A 52 1.25 -11.90 3.37
CA MET A 52 -0.04 -11.22 3.40
C MET A 52 -1.08 -11.94 2.54
N GLN A 53 -0.71 -12.40 1.34
CA GLN A 53 -1.63 -13.12 0.46
C GLN A 53 -2.02 -14.50 1.01
N SER A 54 -1.18 -15.11 1.84
CA SER A 54 -1.49 -16.35 2.56
C SER A 54 -2.29 -16.12 3.84
N CYS A 55 -2.09 -14.97 4.49
CA CYS A 55 -2.78 -14.59 5.71
C CYS A 55 -4.19 -14.08 5.36
N ARG A 56 -5.25 -14.79 5.70
CA ARG A 56 -6.65 -14.35 5.47
C ARG A 56 -7.14 -13.41 6.57
N VAL A 57 -6.42 -12.31 6.82
CA VAL A 57 -6.73 -11.38 7.93
C VAL A 57 -7.67 -10.27 7.45
N VAL A 58 -8.80 -10.10 8.13
CA VAL A 58 -9.74 -9.00 7.89
C VAL A 58 -9.52 -7.88 8.91
N PHE A 59 -9.35 -6.65 8.44
CA PHE A 59 -9.14 -5.46 9.26
C PHE A 59 -10.48 -4.74 9.49
N SER A 60 -11.38 -5.36 10.24
CA SER A 60 -12.75 -4.86 10.42
C SER A 60 -12.82 -3.51 11.17
N ASN A 61 -11.83 -3.17 11.98
CA ASN A 61 -11.84 -1.92 12.76
C ASN A 61 -11.06 -0.80 12.08
N LEU A 62 -10.32 -1.10 11.02
CA LEU A 62 -9.40 -0.18 10.39
C LEU A 62 -10.17 0.90 9.63
N THR A 63 -10.01 2.15 10.07
CA THR A 63 -10.59 3.33 9.43
C THR A 63 -9.55 4.20 8.75
N THR A 64 -8.28 4.18 9.21
CA THR A 64 -7.20 4.93 8.56
C THR A 64 -6.00 4.04 8.30
N LEU A 65 -5.44 4.15 7.09
CA LEU A 65 -4.28 3.38 6.66
C LEU A 65 -3.24 4.29 6.01
N SER A 66 -1.99 4.22 6.48
CA SER A 66 -0.85 4.84 5.83
C SER A 66 0.13 3.78 5.32
N LEU A 67 0.49 3.85 4.04
CA LEU A 67 1.47 2.98 3.40
C LEU A 67 2.60 3.83 2.80
N SER A 68 3.85 3.38 2.88
CA SER A 68 4.91 3.96 2.03
C SER A 68 4.96 3.30 0.64
N ASP A 69 5.82 3.81 -0.23
CA ASP A 69 5.99 3.39 -1.63
C ASP A 69 6.24 1.89 -1.88
N TRP A 70 6.61 1.11 -0.86
CA TRP A 70 6.69 -0.35 -0.95
C TRP A 70 5.38 -1.01 -1.39
N CYS A 71 4.23 -0.39 -1.09
CA CYS A 71 2.92 -0.95 -1.42
C CYS A 71 2.69 -1.08 -2.92
N LEU A 72 3.54 -0.46 -3.74
CA LEU A 72 3.48 -0.46 -5.18
C LEU A 72 4.41 -1.50 -5.84
N HIS A 73 5.33 -2.08 -5.06
CA HIS A 73 6.18 -3.19 -5.53
C HIS A 73 5.32 -4.46 -5.72
N GLY A 74 5.80 -5.39 -6.54
CA GLY A 74 5.16 -6.69 -6.71
C GLY A 74 3.71 -6.59 -7.23
N ASN A 75 3.48 -5.77 -8.26
CA ASN A 75 2.16 -5.54 -8.87
C ASN A 75 1.10 -4.97 -7.89
N CYS A 76 1.50 -4.08 -6.99
CA CYS A 76 0.64 -3.47 -5.97
C CYS A 76 -0.06 -4.46 -5.03
N LYS A 77 0.43 -5.70 -4.90
CA LYS A 77 -0.27 -6.75 -4.12
C LYS A 77 -0.63 -6.31 -2.71
N ALA A 78 0.24 -5.54 -2.05
CA ALA A 78 -0.03 -5.01 -0.71
C ALA A 78 -1.16 -3.98 -0.71
N LEU A 79 -1.14 -3.00 -1.63
CA LEU A 79 -2.20 -2.00 -1.74
C LEU A 79 -3.55 -2.67 -2.01
N LEU A 80 -3.61 -3.58 -2.99
CA LEU A 80 -4.83 -4.30 -3.36
C LEU A 80 -5.35 -5.16 -2.21
N TYR A 81 -4.46 -5.84 -1.47
CA TYR A 81 -4.83 -6.62 -0.30
C TYR A 81 -5.52 -5.76 0.77
N PHE A 82 -4.98 -4.59 1.10
CA PHE A 82 -5.61 -3.71 2.09
C PHE A 82 -6.94 -3.14 1.62
N LEU A 83 -7.07 -2.76 0.35
CA LEU A 83 -8.35 -2.31 -0.22
C LEU A 83 -9.40 -3.43 -0.12
N GLU A 84 -9.01 -4.68 -0.32
CA GLU A 84 -9.89 -5.84 -0.23
C GLU A 84 -10.29 -6.18 1.21
N HIS A 85 -9.34 -6.12 2.15
CA HIS A 85 -9.51 -6.69 3.49
C HIS A 85 -9.85 -5.65 4.57
N SER A 86 -10.08 -4.39 4.18
CA SER A 86 -10.40 -3.28 5.09
C SER A 86 -11.79 -2.70 4.76
N PRO A 87 -12.90 -3.40 5.06
CA PRO A 87 -14.25 -3.00 4.65
C PRO A 87 -14.72 -1.66 5.25
N ASN A 88 -14.07 -1.20 6.32
CA ASN A 88 -14.40 0.02 7.05
C ASN A 88 -13.40 1.16 6.86
N LEU A 89 -12.49 1.03 5.88
CA LEU A 89 -11.49 2.05 5.61
C LEU A 89 -12.15 3.36 5.16
N GLU A 90 -11.79 4.46 5.82
CA GLU A 90 -12.30 5.81 5.54
C GLU A 90 -11.24 6.72 4.92
N GLU A 91 -9.98 6.57 5.30
CA GLU A 91 -8.86 7.36 4.80
C GLU A 91 -7.64 6.48 4.45
N LEU A 92 -7.12 6.68 3.24
CA LEU A 92 -5.88 6.06 2.76
C LEU A 92 -4.82 7.14 2.54
N THR A 93 -3.63 6.98 3.12
CA THR A 93 -2.48 7.85 2.87
C THR A 93 -1.34 7.06 2.22
N LEU A 94 -0.87 7.54 1.08
CA LEU A 94 0.26 6.97 0.34
C LEU A 94 1.46 7.92 0.47
N LYS A 95 2.45 7.52 1.28
CA LYS A 95 3.67 8.31 1.59
C LYS A 95 4.82 7.90 0.66
N MET A 96 5.02 8.65 -0.42
CA MET A 96 6.08 8.41 -1.39
C MET A 96 7.41 9.00 -0.91
N ARG A 97 8.47 8.19 -0.93
CA ARG A 97 9.83 8.65 -0.59
C ARG A 97 10.47 9.36 -1.78
N LYS A 98 11.47 10.21 -1.53
CA LYS A 98 12.32 10.74 -2.60
C LYS A 98 13.18 9.60 -3.14
N LEU A 99 13.09 9.34 -4.44
CA LEU A 99 13.94 8.35 -5.12
C LEU A 99 15.38 8.86 -5.13
N GLY A 100 16.32 8.00 -4.74
CA GLY A 100 17.75 8.20 -4.96
C GLY A 100 18.15 7.84 -6.40
N PHE A 101 19.39 8.15 -6.77
CA PHE A 101 19.92 7.88 -8.11
C PHE A 101 19.86 6.39 -8.52
N HIS A 102 19.93 5.47 -7.57
CA HIS A 102 19.83 4.03 -7.83
C HIS A 102 18.38 3.52 -7.92
N ASP A 103 17.42 4.17 -7.23
CA ASP A 103 16.02 3.72 -7.15
C ASP A 103 15.24 3.92 -8.47
N HIS A 104 15.79 4.72 -9.38
CA HIS A 104 15.16 4.95 -10.68
C HIS A 104 15.21 3.71 -11.59
N LEU A 105 16.14 2.78 -11.38
CA LEU A 105 16.31 1.63 -12.28
C LEU A 105 15.35 0.48 -11.97
N ASP A 106 14.96 0.30 -10.70
CA ASP A 106 14.11 -0.81 -10.26
C ASP A 106 12.61 -0.53 -10.40
N TRP A 107 12.23 0.75 -10.45
CA TRP A 107 10.83 1.17 -10.46
C TRP A 107 10.23 1.37 -11.85
N PHE A 108 11.04 1.69 -12.86
CA PHE A 108 10.52 1.73 -14.23
C PHE A 108 10.29 0.28 -14.69
N PRO A 109 9.06 -0.09 -15.08
CA PRO A 109 8.90 -1.27 -15.92
C PRO A 109 9.81 -1.02 -17.12
N THR A 110 10.78 -1.90 -17.35
CA THR A 110 11.68 -1.76 -18.48
C THR A 110 10.80 -1.63 -19.71
N ALA A 111 10.80 -0.46 -20.33
CA ALA A 111 9.93 -0.06 -21.44
C ALA A 111 10.33 -0.77 -22.76
N ALA A 112 10.67 -2.06 -22.68
CA ALA A 112 11.12 -2.90 -23.78
C ALA A 112 10.26 -4.17 -23.95
N ALA A 113 9.20 -4.36 -23.16
CA ALA A 113 8.11 -5.28 -23.50
C ALA A 113 6.94 -4.46 -24.04
N ALA A 114 6.83 -4.42 -25.36
CA ALA A 114 5.71 -3.84 -26.07
C ALA A 114 4.39 -4.50 -25.62
N GLY A 115 3.56 -3.73 -24.92
CA GLY A 115 2.23 -4.14 -24.48
C GLY A 115 1.70 -3.10 -23.48
N THR A 116 0.46 -2.68 -23.67
CA THR A 116 -0.24 -1.63 -22.93
C THR A 116 -0.59 -2.05 -21.49
N ASP A 117 0.39 -2.50 -20.73
CA ASP A 117 0.18 -3.13 -19.44
C ASP A 117 0.42 -2.16 -18.30
N SER A 118 -0.67 -1.54 -17.83
CA SER A 118 -0.69 -0.85 -16.52
C SER A 118 -0.06 -1.77 -15.47
N PRO A 119 0.88 -1.27 -14.65
CA PRO A 119 1.28 -2.00 -13.46
C PRO A 119 0.03 -2.33 -12.63
N CYS A 120 0.05 -3.51 -12.00
CA CYS A 120 -1.05 -4.00 -11.13
C CYS A 120 -2.28 -4.54 -11.93
N LYS A 121 -2.01 -5.11 -13.11
CA LYS A 121 -3.00 -5.72 -14.03
C LYS A 121 -3.53 -7.11 -13.62
N GLU A 122 -2.83 -7.86 -12.78
CA GLU A 122 -3.11 -9.29 -12.53
C GLU A 122 -4.47 -9.60 -11.87
N THR A 123 -5.23 -8.59 -11.44
CA THR A 123 -6.56 -8.79 -10.87
C THR A 123 -7.59 -7.89 -11.55
N GLU A 124 -8.52 -8.46 -12.33
CA GLU A 124 -9.71 -7.75 -12.85
C GLU A 124 -10.65 -7.26 -11.74
N LYS A 125 -10.38 -7.69 -10.50
CA LYS A 125 -11.13 -7.35 -9.31
C LYS A 125 -11.11 -5.85 -9.03
N THR A 126 -12.30 -5.32 -8.85
CA THR A 126 -12.59 -3.98 -8.34
C THR A 126 -13.07 -4.07 -6.90
N PHE A 127 -13.02 -2.95 -6.18
CA PHE A 127 -13.36 -2.85 -4.77
C PHE A 127 -14.38 -1.75 -4.58
N ASP A 128 -15.49 -2.05 -3.90
CA ASP A 128 -16.53 -1.07 -3.63
C ASP A 128 -16.06 0.03 -2.67
N CYS A 129 -15.17 -0.30 -1.71
CA CYS A 129 -14.60 0.63 -0.72
C CYS A 129 -15.58 1.73 -0.28
N ASN A 130 -16.82 1.36 0.07
CA ASN A 130 -17.95 2.31 0.19
C ASN A 130 -17.77 3.37 1.29
N LYS A 131 -16.90 3.10 2.25
CA LYS A 131 -16.60 4.02 3.36
C LYS A 131 -15.39 4.89 3.12
N LEU A 132 -14.61 4.61 2.07
CA LEU A 132 -13.40 5.34 1.74
C LEU A 132 -13.82 6.71 1.19
N LYS A 133 -13.53 7.76 1.96
CA LYS A 133 -13.89 9.14 1.64
C LYS A 133 -12.74 9.90 1.04
N LYS A 134 -11.52 9.57 1.45
CA LYS A 134 -10.33 10.36 1.14
C LYS A 134 -9.12 9.48 0.85
N ILE A 135 -8.39 9.85 -0.19
CA ILE A 135 -7.07 9.33 -0.50
C ILE A 135 -6.10 10.51 -0.55
N GLU A 136 -5.04 10.43 0.23
CA GLU A 136 -3.98 11.43 0.27
C GLU A 136 -2.68 10.85 -0.26
N ILE A 137 -2.12 11.45 -1.31
CA ILE A 137 -0.84 11.07 -1.89
C ILE A 137 0.18 12.14 -1.51
N ILE A 138 1.12 11.79 -0.62
CA ILE A 138 2.21 12.66 -0.19
C ILE A 138 3.45 12.26 -0.98
N CYS A 139 4.00 13.15 -1.80
CA CYS A 139 5.08 12.79 -2.72
C CYS A 139 6.08 13.92 -3.00
N PRO A 140 7.30 13.61 -3.46
CA PRO A 140 8.22 14.62 -3.99
C PRO A 140 7.57 15.46 -5.10
N LYS A 141 7.98 16.72 -5.21
CA LYS A 141 7.65 17.55 -6.39
C LYS A 141 8.02 16.83 -7.69
N HIS A 142 7.08 16.80 -8.64
CA HIS A 142 7.23 16.16 -9.96
C HIS A 142 7.48 14.65 -9.91
N ASP A 143 7.02 13.96 -8.86
CA ASP A 143 7.09 12.50 -8.80
C ASP A 143 6.25 11.86 -9.92
N LYS A 144 6.93 11.16 -10.83
CA LYS A 144 6.33 10.49 -12.00
C LYS A 144 5.38 9.35 -11.62
N ARG A 145 5.42 8.86 -10.37
CA ARG A 145 4.57 7.77 -9.86
C ARG A 145 3.13 8.21 -9.62
N VAL A 146 2.89 9.51 -9.41
CA VAL A 146 1.57 10.03 -9.04
C VAL A 146 0.52 9.73 -10.10
N GLY A 147 0.83 9.94 -11.39
CA GLY A 147 -0.12 9.66 -12.47
C GLY A 147 -0.53 8.18 -12.52
N MET A 148 0.44 7.30 -12.30
CA MET A 148 0.23 5.85 -12.25
C MET A 148 -0.62 5.44 -11.04
N LEU A 149 -0.34 6.00 -9.87
CA LEU A 149 -1.14 5.80 -8.65
C LEU A 149 -2.60 6.17 -8.87
N VAL A 150 -2.84 7.36 -9.40
CA VAL A 150 -4.19 7.84 -9.69
C VAL A 150 -4.90 6.91 -10.67
N ALA A 151 -4.22 6.47 -11.74
CA ALA A 151 -4.79 5.52 -12.70
C ALA A 151 -5.19 4.19 -12.05
N ILE A 152 -4.34 3.62 -11.18
CA ILE A 152 -4.65 2.37 -10.46
C ILE A 152 -5.84 2.55 -9.52
N LEU A 153 -5.85 3.63 -8.74
CA LEU A 153 -6.93 3.89 -7.78
C LEU A 153 -8.28 4.05 -8.50
N LEU A 154 -8.32 4.83 -9.58
CA LEU A 154 -9.53 5.01 -10.40
C LEU A 154 -9.98 3.72 -11.09
N ALA A 155 -9.05 2.83 -11.45
CA ALA A 155 -9.39 1.56 -12.08
C ALA A 155 -9.87 0.50 -11.09
N LYS A 156 -9.40 0.54 -9.84
CA LYS A 156 -9.67 -0.51 -8.84
C LYS A 156 -10.77 -0.15 -7.85
N ILE A 157 -11.00 1.13 -7.59
CA ILE A 157 -11.98 1.58 -6.60
C ILE A 157 -13.24 2.05 -7.33
N ILE A 158 -14.38 1.43 -7.04
CA ILE A 158 -15.67 1.76 -7.66
C ILE A 158 -16.25 3.04 -7.05
N SER A 159 -16.07 3.24 -5.74
CA SER A 159 -16.43 4.49 -5.10
C SER A 159 -15.56 5.65 -5.61
N SER A 160 -16.04 6.88 -5.45
CA SER A 160 -15.32 8.09 -5.87
C SER A 160 -14.80 8.87 -4.66
N PRO A 161 -13.75 8.38 -3.96
CA PRO A 161 -13.13 9.13 -2.87
C PRO A 161 -12.47 10.41 -3.39
N GLU A 162 -12.39 11.43 -2.53
CA GLU A 162 -11.60 12.63 -2.81
C GLU A 162 -10.10 12.26 -2.85
N ILE A 163 -9.44 12.55 -3.97
CA ILE A 163 -7.99 12.34 -4.12
C ILE A 163 -7.27 13.68 -3.98
N SER A 164 -6.44 13.81 -2.95
CA SER A 164 -5.59 14.97 -2.70
C SER A 164 -4.12 14.61 -2.91
N ILE A 165 -3.39 15.46 -3.63
CA ILE A 165 -1.95 15.30 -3.88
C ILE A 165 -1.21 16.40 -3.13
N LYS A 166 -0.33 16.02 -2.21
CA LYS A 166 0.45 16.91 -1.36
C LYS A 166 1.94 16.80 -1.67
N PRO A 167 2.49 17.71 -2.50
CA PRO A 167 3.90 17.68 -2.84
C PRO A 167 4.78 18.19 -1.67
N PHE A 168 5.97 17.59 -1.49
CA PHE A 168 7.02 18.08 -0.61
C PHE A 168 8.36 18.27 -1.34
#